data_AF-A0A8T7JRC2-F1
#
_entry.id   AF-A0A8T7JRC2-F1
#
_cell.length_a   1.000
_cell.length_b   1.000
_cell.length_c   1.000
_cell.angle_alpha   90.00
_cell.angle_beta   90.00
_cell.angle_gamma   90.00
#
_symmetry.space_group_name_H-M   'P 1'
#
loop_
_entity.id
_entity.type
_entity.pdbx_description
1 polymer ?
#
loop_
_entity_poly.entity_id
_entity_poly.type
_entity_poly.pdbx_seq_one_letter_code
_entity_poly.pdbx_strand_id
1 'polypeptide(L)'
;MPSLANTGALKHLEGKEKLLLRLVDLSVQLNSTLDLDELLQLITATATELLECEAASILLYDEKSPRLFFAAATGSNPVKLAEIPVPIDNSLAGTIFRTNKPLILNDADQDPRHYAPVSEHIKFKTKTLLGVPMPIKDQVMGVLEAVNKHSGNFDESDSSVLSVIAAHAAIAINNARLFKARQQALEKVRETNQIKSNFLALASHELRTPLGIIIGYSAFLQEEARGASSEHVKHVLGAASQMRSILDQMNNLTLLQTDEMTMRPMKIPMQDILNFAIDEIKYIASRQDLTLVYAFEEKPPLFAFADPEKTTLAFVNLLTNAVRFSNDGGEVTIGAVKQDKHILVWVQDKGKGIPADKLQKVFEEFYQIEPPNTRSYGGLGIGLSISKGLIESQGGKIWAESEGLGKGTTFKALFPLRE
;
A
#
# COMPACT_ATOMS: atom_id res chain seq x y z
N MET A 1 -22.95 5.18 -66.42
CA MET A 1 -21.80 5.88 -65.84
C MET A 1 -22.08 6.22 -64.37
N PRO A 2 -21.86 5.28 -63.44
CA PRO A 2 -21.51 5.66 -62.06
C PRO A 2 -20.41 4.70 -61.53
N SER A 3 -19.11 4.99 -61.75
CA SER A 3 -18.06 4.08 -61.22
C SER A 3 -16.74 4.75 -60.80
N LEU A 4 -16.68 6.08 -60.74
CA LEU A 4 -15.46 6.79 -60.33
C LEU A 4 -15.58 7.47 -58.96
N ALA A 5 -16.80 7.86 -58.54
CA ALA A 5 -17.03 8.47 -57.24
C ALA A 5 -16.94 7.47 -56.06
N ASN A 6 -17.31 6.20 -56.29
CA ASN A 6 -17.38 5.19 -55.23
C ASN A 6 -16.00 4.62 -54.84
N THR A 7 -15.06 4.60 -55.79
CA THR A 7 -13.70 4.08 -55.62
C THR A 7 -12.82 5.01 -54.77
N GLY A 8 -13.08 6.32 -54.82
CA GLY A 8 -12.39 7.30 -53.98
C GLY A 8 -12.84 7.24 -52.51
N ALA A 9 -14.14 7.06 -52.28
CA ALA A 9 -14.71 6.92 -50.93
C ALA A 9 -14.25 5.62 -50.24
N LEU A 10 -14.20 4.50 -50.98
CA LEU A 10 -13.68 3.21 -50.49
C LEU A 10 -12.19 3.28 -50.13
N LYS A 11 -11.34 3.87 -51.00
CA LYS A 11 -9.91 4.07 -50.68
C LYS A 11 -9.70 4.99 -49.47
N HIS A 12 -10.55 5.99 -49.29
CA HIS A 12 -10.47 6.90 -48.14
C HIS A 12 -10.91 6.22 -46.82
N LEU A 13 -11.90 5.31 -46.89
CA LEU A 13 -12.33 4.47 -45.77
C LEU A 13 -11.27 3.43 -45.40
N GLU A 14 -10.68 2.73 -46.37
CA GLU A 14 -9.59 1.77 -46.16
C GLU A 14 -8.34 2.45 -45.55
N GLY A 15 -8.02 3.68 -45.98
CA GLY A 15 -6.95 4.48 -45.40
C GLY A 15 -7.21 4.86 -43.94
N LYS A 16 -8.45 5.24 -43.59
CA LYS A 16 -8.87 5.53 -42.21
C LYS A 16 -8.88 4.29 -41.32
N GLU A 17 -9.35 3.15 -41.83
CA GLU A 17 -9.37 1.88 -41.10
C GLU A 17 -7.95 1.39 -40.79
N LYS A 18 -7.03 1.48 -41.76
CA LYS A 18 -5.61 1.13 -41.57
C LYS A 18 -4.91 2.06 -40.57
N LEU A 19 -5.25 3.35 -40.57
CA LEU A 19 -4.76 4.31 -39.58
C LEU A 19 -5.28 3.99 -38.17
N LEU A 20 -6.58 3.68 -38.04
CA LEU A 20 -7.18 3.29 -36.76
C LEU A 20 -6.58 2.00 -36.20
N LEU A 21 -6.36 0.98 -37.03
CA LEU A 21 -5.71 -0.26 -36.61
C LEU A 21 -4.27 -0.02 -36.16
N ARG A 22 -3.51 0.82 -36.87
CA ARG A 22 -2.17 1.25 -36.43
C ARG A 22 -2.21 1.98 -35.09
N LEU A 23 -3.20 2.86 -34.87
CA LEU A 23 -3.35 3.58 -33.60
C LEU A 23 -3.70 2.64 -32.42
N VAL A 24 -4.47 1.59 -32.67
CA VAL A 24 -4.80 0.56 -31.67
C VAL A 24 -3.58 -0.29 -31.32
N ASP A 25 -2.84 -0.78 -32.32
CA ASP A 25 -1.59 -1.54 -32.10
C ASP A 25 -0.55 -0.68 -31.34
N LEU A 26 -0.44 0.60 -31.71
CA LEU A 26 0.39 1.56 -30.99
C LEU A 26 -0.06 1.73 -29.54
N SER A 27 -1.36 1.86 -29.29
CA SER A 27 -1.89 1.97 -27.92
C SER A 27 -1.58 0.75 -27.05
N VAL A 28 -1.54 -0.45 -27.65
CA VAL A 28 -1.16 -1.68 -26.96
C VAL A 28 0.34 -1.72 -26.68
N GLN A 29 1.19 -1.38 -27.65
CA GLN A 29 2.65 -1.32 -27.47
C GLN A 29 3.05 -0.27 -26.44
N LEU A 30 2.47 0.94 -26.50
CA LEU A 30 2.72 2.04 -25.55
C LEU A 30 2.32 1.68 -24.12
N ASN A 31 1.30 0.83 -23.92
CA ASN A 31 0.90 0.36 -22.58
C ASN A 31 1.72 -0.85 -22.10
N SER A 32 2.51 -1.49 -22.96
CA SER A 32 3.33 -2.66 -22.60
C SER A 32 4.74 -2.29 -22.13
N THR A 33 5.24 -1.12 -22.51
CA THR A 33 6.56 -0.61 -22.12
C THR A 33 6.47 0.18 -20.83
N LEU A 34 7.01 -0.37 -19.74
CA LEU A 34 7.03 0.27 -18.42
C LEU A 34 8.24 1.21 -18.23
N ASP A 35 9.21 1.17 -19.14
CA ASP A 35 10.35 2.09 -19.17
C ASP A 35 9.97 3.38 -19.89
N LEU A 36 10.11 4.51 -19.19
CA LEU A 36 9.75 5.81 -19.71
C LEU A 36 10.63 6.20 -20.91
N ASP A 37 11.91 5.84 -20.91
CA ASP A 37 12.84 6.25 -21.95
C ASP A 37 12.58 5.47 -23.26
N GLU A 38 12.32 4.17 -23.15
CA GLU A 38 11.91 3.34 -24.30
C GLU A 38 10.57 3.81 -24.88
N LEU A 39 9.61 4.17 -24.02
CA LEU A 39 8.30 4.69 -24.42
C LEU A 39 8.43 6.00 -25.21
N LEU A 40 9.22 6.95 -24.72
CA LEU A 40 9.44 8.24 -25.39
C LEU A 40 10.14 8.08 -26.75
N GLN A 41 11.09 7.14 -26.85
CA GLN A 41 11.74 6.81 -28.13
C GLN A 41 10.76 6.21 -29.12
N LEU A 42 9.89 5.30 -28.68
CA LEU A 42 8.86 4.70 -29.52
C LEU A 42 7.88 5.75 -30.06
N ILE A 43 7.43 6.69 -29.21
CA ILE A 43 6.52 7.78 -29.61
C ILE A 43 7.17 8.68 -30.66
N THR A 44 8.41 9.12 -30.44
CA THR A 44 9.11 10.00 -31.40
C THR A 44 9.41 9.29 -32.72
N ALA A 45 9.82 8.02 -32.69
CA ALA A 45 10.00 7.22 -33.90
C ALA A 45 8.69 7.05 -34.68
N THR A 46 7.59 6.78 -33.98
CA THR A 46 6.25 6.65 -34.57
C THR A 46 5.79 7.95 -35.24
N ALA A 47 5.96 9.09 -34.57
CA ALA A 47 5.63 10.40 -35.11
C ALA A 47 6.44 10.70 -36.39
N THR A 48 7.73 10.35 -36.37
CA THR A 48 8.64 10.52 -37.51
C THR A 48 8.21 9.67 -38.72
N GLU A 49 7.84 8.40 -38.50
CA GLU A 49 7.37 7.50 -39.57
C GLU A 49 6.04 7.98 -40.16
N LEU A 50 5.05 8.28 -39.32
CA LEU A 50 3.69 8.59 -39.78
C LEU A 50 3.59 9.94 -40.52
N LEU A 51 4.43 10.91 -40.17
CA LEU A 51 4.43 12.24 -40.79
C LEU A 51 5.48 12.41 -41.89
N GLU A 52 6.31 11.40 -42.13
CA GLU A 52 7.42 11.44 -43.09
C GLU A 52 8.30 12.68 -42.89
N CYS A 53 8.76 12.92 -41.66
CA CYS A 53 9.61 14.06 -41.30
C CYS A 53 11.02 13.64 -40.89
N GLU A 54 11.94 14.60 -40.82
CA GLU A 54 13.36 14.35 -40.50
C GLU A 54 13.55 13.96 -39.03
N ALA A 55 12.80 14.59 -38.12
CA ALA A 55 12.89 14.32 -36.69
C ALA A 55 11.57 14.64 -35.97
N ALA A 56 11.36 13.99 -34.82
CA ALA A 56 10.34 14.35 -33.86
C ALA A 56 10.95 14.52 -32.46
N SER A 57 10.32 15.34 -31.63
CA SER A 57 10.78 15.62 -30.26
C SER A 57 9.61 15.70 -29.28
N ILE A 58 9.85 15.32 -28.03
CA ILE A 58 8.92 15.48 -26.92
C ILE A 58 9.55 16.43 -25.91
N LEU A 59 8.86 17.52 -25.60
CA LEU A 59 9.21 18.43 -24.54
C LEU A 59 8.24 18.27 -23.37
N LEU A 60 8.75 18.02 -22.17
CA LEU A 60 7.92 17.87 -20.97
C LEU A 60 8.08 19.09 -20.07
N TYR A 61 7.01 19.42 -19.35
CA TYR A 61 7.01 20.51 -18.37
C TYR A 61 7.62 20.05 -17.04
N ASP A 62 8.56 20.85 -16.52
CA ASP A 62 9.09 20.70 -15.17
C ASP A 62 8.35 21.64 -14.21
N GLU A 63 7.62 21.06 -13.25
CA GLU A 63 6.90 21.83 -12.24
C GLU A 63 7.84 22.52 -11.24
N LYS A 64 9.05 22.00 -11.02
CA LYS A 64 10.00 22.55 -10.04
C LYS A 64 10.74 23.76 -10.58
N SER A 65 11.01 23.76 -11.88
CA SER A 65 11.62 24.88 -12.60
C SER A 65 10.73 25.16 -13.79
N PRO A 66 9.90 26.23 -13.81
CA PRO A 66 8.84 26.43 -14.79
C PRO A 66 9.40 26.63 -16.22
N ARG A 67 9.73 25.51 -16.86
CA ARG A 67 10.38 25.42 -18.17
C ARG A 67 10.04 24.09 -18.83
N LEU A 68 10.14 24.06 -20.14
CA LEU A 68 10.10 22.84 -20.93
C LEU A 68 11.52 22.30 -21.09
N PHE A 69 11.67 20.99 -21.19
CA PHE A 69 12.94 20.35 -21.52
C PHE A 69 12.70 19.19 -22.47
N PHE A 70 13.68 18.90 -23.34
CA PHE A 70 13.59 17.76 -24.24
C PHE A 70 13.69 16.45 -23.46
N ALA A 71 12.60 15.70 -23.42
CA ALA A 71 12.55 14.37 -22.82
C ALA A 71 12.99 13.29 -23.82
N ALA A 72 12.72 13.49 -25.12
CA ALA A 72 13.25 12.65 -26.20
C ALA A 72 13.29 13.42 -27.52
N ALA A 73 14.18 12.99 -28.42
CA ALA A 73 14.23 13.46 -29.79
C ALA A 73 14.85 12.40 -30.71
N THR A 74 14.34 12.29 -31.94
CA THR A 74 14.91 11.43 -32.98
C THR A 74 16.18 12.06 -33.56
N GLY A 75 17.20 11.26 -33.84
CA GLY A 75 18.41 11.73 -34.55
C GLY A 75 19.39 12.58 -33.72
N SER A 76 19.20 12.69 -32.41
CA SER A 76 20.09 13.41 -31.50
C SER A 76 20.23 12.68 -30.15
N ASN A 77 21.30 12.96 -29.41
CA ASN A 77 21.48 12.35 -28.08
C ASN A 77 20.51 13.01 -27.06
N PRO A 78 19.53 12.27 -26.50
CA PRO A 78 18.52 12.83 -25.60
C PRO A 78 19.12 13.51 -24.37
N VAL A 79 20.23 12.98 -23.85
CA VAL A 79 20.90 13.50 -22.64
C VAL A 79 21.45 14.91 -22.85
N LYS A 80 22.01 15.19 -24.04
CA LYS A 80 22.53 16.52 -24.38
C LYS A 80 21.43 17.55 -24.64
N LEU A 81 20.28 17.10 -25.13
CA LEU A 81 19.12 17.94 -25.39
C LEU A 81 18.33 18.26 -24.12
N ALA A 82 18.29 17.33 -23.16
CA ALA A 82 17.61 17.52 -21.87
C ALA A 82 18.23 18.64 -21.02
N GLU A 83 19.52 18.95 -21.22
CA GLU A 83 20.22 20.05 -20.57
C GLU A 83 19.85 21.44 -21.11
N ILE A 84 19.13 21.51 -22.23
CA ILE A 84 18.73 22.77 -22.87
C ILE A 84 17.35 23.17 -22.32
N PRO A 85 17.27 24.17 -21.42
CA PRO A 85 15.99 24.67 -20.96
C PRO A 85 15.30 25.44 -22.08
N VAL A 86 14.06 25.07 -22.38
CA VAL A 86 13.18 25.79 -23.30
C VAL A 86 12.23 26.65 -22.46
N PRO A 87 12.36 27.99 -22.51
CA PRO A 87 11.51 28.86 -21.70
C PRO A 87 10.05 28.74 -22.14
N ILE A 88 9.12 28.85 -21.21
CA ILE A 88 7.69 28.89 -21.56
C ILE A 88 7.43 30.16 -22.38
N ASP A 89 7.97 31.29 -21.94
CA ASP A 89 7.84 32.58 -22.64
C ASP A 89 8.80 32.70 -23.83
N ASN A 90 8.32 33.34 -24.90
CA ASN A 90 9.09 33.60 -26.11
C ASN A 90 9.69 32.34 -26.79
N SER A 91 9.00 31.19 -26.71
CA SER A 91 9.32 30.00 -27.49
C SER A 91 8.10 29.44 -28.21
N LEU A 92 8.34 28.71 -29.31
CA LEU A 92 7.30 27.99 -30.06
C LEU A 92 6.63 26.92 -29.18
N ALA A 93 7.42 26.05 -28.56
CA ALA A 93 6.93 25.01 -27.65
C ALA A 93 6.12 25.61 -26.48
N GLY A 94 6.62 26.67 -25.86
CA GLY A 94 5.92 27.35 -24.77
C GLY A 94 4.62 28.03 -25.22
N THR A 95 4.54 28.50 -26.47
CA THR A 95 3.29 29.00 -27.05
C THR A 95 2.26 27.89 -27.22
N ILE A 96 2.66 26.72 -27.74
CA ILE A 96 1.80 25.55 -27.88
C ILE A 96 1.31 25.08 -26.50
N PHE A 97 2.22 24.99 -25.53
CA PHE A 97 1.94 24.61 -24.15
C PHE A 97 0.90 25.52 -23.49
N ARG A 98 1.10 26.85 -23.55
CA ARG A 98 0.18 27.82 -22.90
C ARG A 98 -1.17 27.91 -23.59
N THR A 99 -1.19 27.88 -24.93
CA THR A 99 -2.44 28.06 -25.69
C THR A 99 -3.25 26.78 -25.78
N ASN A 100 -2.63 25.63 -25.50
CA ASN A 100 -3.20 24.29 -25.70
C ASN A 100 -3.78 24.13 -27.12
N LYS A 101 -3.05 24.64 -28.12
CA LYS A 101 -3.43 24.60 -29.54
C LYS A 101 -2.25 24.17 -30.41
N PRO A 102 -2.50 23.36 -31.46
CA PRO A 102 -1.50 23.07 -32.47
C PRO A 102 -0.94 24.32 -33.14
N LEU A 103 0.31 24.24 -33.60
CA LEU A 103 0.98 25.27 -34.38
C LEU A 103 1.68 24.63 -35.57
N ILE A 104 1.37 25.14 -36.77
CA ILE A 104 2.02 24.78 -38.02
C ILE A 104 2.87 25.96 -38.48
N LEU A 105 4.16 25.72 -38.73
CA LEU A 105 5.10 26.67 -39.30
C LEU A 105 5.80 26.03 -40.49
N ASN A 106 5.51 26.53 -41.69
CA ASN A 106 6.14 26.06 -42.93
C ASN A 106 7.36 26.90 -43.34
N ASP A 107 7.71 27.92 -42.54
CA ASP A 107 8.95 28.67 -42.64
C ASP A 107 9.36 29.11 -41.21
N ALA A 108 10.20 28.30 -40.57
CA ALA A 108 10.65 28.54 -39.20
C ALA A 108 11.78 29.58 -39.10
N ASP A 109 12.52 29.84 -40.19
CA ASP A 109 13.67 30.78 -40.22
C ASP A 109 13.23 32.25 -40.03
N GLN A 110 11.96 32.56 -40.32
CA GLN A 110 11.40 33.92 -40.24
C GLN A 110 10.62 34.21 -38.95
N ASP A 111 10.41 33.22 -38.06
CA ASP A 111 9.62 33.41 -36.83
C ASP A 111 10.52 33.85 -35.65
N PRO A 112 10.31 35.03 -35.04
CA PRO A 112 11.12 35.52 -33.92
C PRO A 112 10.99 34.69 -32.64
N ARG A 113 10.02 33.76 -32.56
CA ARG A 113 9.83 32.82 -31.44
C ARG A 113 10.60 31.52 -31.61
N HIS A 114 11.26 31.31 -32.75
CA HIS A 114 12.17 30.18 -32.95
C HIS A 114 13.38 30.34 -32.01
N TYR A 115 13.53 29.42 -31.05
CA TYR A 115 14.55 29.52 -30.02
C TYR A 115 15.92 29.11 -30.58
N ALA A 116 16.63 30.09 -31.14
CA ALA A 116 17.92 29.94 -31.82
C ALA A 116 19.00 29.11 -31.09
N PRO A 117 19.12 29.14 -29.74
CA PRO A 117 20.14 28.36 -29.03
C PRO A 117 20.05 26.85 -29.23
N VAL A 118 18.85 26.29 -29.51
CA VAL A 118 18.72 24.85 -29.79
C VAL A 118 19.45 24.49 -31.08
N SER A 119 19.18 25.22 -32.17
CA SER A 119 19.77 24.98 -33.49
C SER A 119 21.29 25.16 -33.51
N GLU A 120 21.82 26.12 -32.75
CA GLU A 120 23.26 26.37 -32.63
C GLU A 120 23.99 25.24 -31.89
N HIS A 121 23.36 24.61 -30.90
CA HIS A 121 23.97 23.56 -30.08
C HIS A 121 24.05 22.20 -30.78
N ILE A 122 23.10 21.89 -31.68
CA ILE A 122 22.98 20.57 -32.32
C ILE A 122 23.29 20.55 -33.82
N LYS A 123 23.61 21.71 -34.43
CA LYS A 123 23.84 21.85 -35.89
C LYS A 123 22.69 21.32 -36.73
N PHE A 124 21.46 21.40 -36.22
CA PHE A 124 20.24 20.97 -36.90
C PHE A 124 19.43 22.22 -37.27
N LYS A 125 19.05 22.33 -38.55
CA LYS A 125 18.32 23.50 -39.06
C LYS A 125 16.84 23.17 -39.20
N THR A 126 16.01 23.80 -38.36
CA THR A 126 14.54 23.77 -38.47
C THR A 126 14.09 24.62 -39.66
N LYS A 127 13.43 24.00 -40.64
CA LYS A 127 12.81 24.65 -41.81
C LYS A 127 11.31 24.70 -41.67
N THR A 128 10.70 23.56 -41.32
CA THR A 128 9.27 23.42 -41.05
C THR A 128 9.06 22.74 -39.70
N LEU A 129 8.00 23.14 -38.98
CA LEU A 129 7.68 22.63 -37.66
C LEU A 129 6.16 22.48 -37.52
N LEU A 130 5.74 21.31 -37.05
CA LEU A 130 4.39 21.07 -36.56
C LEU A 130 4.51 20.68 -35.09
N GLY A 131 3.91 21.46 -34.20
CA GLY A 131 3.89 21.17 -32.77
C GLY A 131 2.46 21.08 -32.25
N VAL A 132 2.21 20.10 -31.40
CA VAL A 132 0.89 19.86 -30.77
C VAL A 132 1.02 19.72 -29.26
N PRO A 133 0.02 20.16 -28.48
CA PRO A 133 0.04 19.97 -27.05
C PRO A 133 -0.16 18.50 -26.69
N MET A 134 0.36 18.09 -25.53
CA MET A 134 0.14 16.78 -24.93
C MET A 134 -0.80 16.93 -23.72
N PRO A 135 -2.12 16.94 -23.92
CA PRO A 135 -3.09 17.17 -22.84
C PRO A 135 -3.24 15.95 -21.94
N ILE A 136 -3.38 16.19 -20.64
CA ILE A 136 -3.73 15.19 -19.63
C ILE A 136 -4.73 15.79 -18.64
N LYS A 137 -5.97 15.27 -18.62
CA LYS A 137 -7.09 15.85 -17.86
C LYS A 137 -7.25 17.36 -18.16
N ASP A 138 -7.09 18.22 -17.14
CA ASP A 138 -7.26 19.67 -17.22
C ASP A 138 -5.94 20.43 -17.42
N GLN A 139 -4.84 19.73 -17.70
CA GLN A 139 -3.50 20.31 -17.83
C GLN A 139 -2.82 19.85 -19.12
N VAL A 140 -1.80 20.59 -19.54
CA VAL A 140 -0.90 20.19 -20.63
C VAL A 140 0.38 19.65 -19.99
N MET A 141 0.76 18.42 -20.32
CA MET A 141 1.98 17.80 -19.79
C MET A 141 3.24 18.29 -20.50
N GLY A 142 3.09 18.66 -21.78
CA GLY A 142 4.21 18.91 -22.67
C GLY A 142 3.77 19.18 -24.10
N VAL A 143 4.73 19.10 -25.01
CA VAL A 143 4.57 19.35 -26.44
C VAL A 143 5.24 18.23 -27.22
N LEU A 144 4.56 17.75 -28.26
CA LEU A 144 5.13 16.84 -29.26
C LEU A 144 5.35 17.64 -30.55
N GLU A 145 6.57 17.59 -31.08
CA GLU A 145 6.96 18.32 -32.29
C GLU A 145 7.42 17.35 -33.38
N ALA A 146 7.08 17.68 -34.62
CA ALA A 146 7.59 17.07 -35.84
C ALA A 146 8.27 18.16 -36.66
N VAL A 147 9.46 17.85 -37.19
CA VAL A 147 10.36 18.84 -37.78
C VAL A 147 10.84 18.38 -39.15
N ASN A 148 10.87 19.33 -40.10
CA ASN A 148 11.35 19.15 -41.47
C ASN A 148 10.65 17.99 -42.21
N LYS A 149 9.40 18.21 -42.60
CA LYS A 149 8.68 17.28 -43.48
C LYS A 149 9.49 17.00 -44.76
N HIS A 150 9.64 15.73 -45.15
CA HIS A 150 10.45 15.36 -46.31
C HIS A 150 9.81 15.78 -47.64
N SER A 151 8.48 15.77 -47.70
CA SER A 151 7.71 16.11 -48.89
C SER A 151 6.59 17.10 -48.56
N GLY A 152 6.63 18.26 -49.23
CA GLY A 152 5.64 19.32 -49.07
C GLY A 152 5.71 20.03 -47.71
N ASN A 153 4.58 20.62 -47.34
CA ASN A 153 4.39 21.38 -46.11
C ASN A 153 3.53 20.61 -45.12
N PHE A 154 3.64 20.95 -43.83
CA PHE A 154 2.70 20.46 -42.83
C PHE A 154 1.32 21.10 -43.05
N ASP A 155 0.26 20.30 -42.90
CA ASP A 155 -1.13 20.71 -43.03
C ASP A 155 -2.00 20.29 -41.83
N GLU A 156 -3.30 20.59 -41.88
CA GLU A 156 -4.24 20.26 -40.80
C GLU A 156 -4.48 18.74 -40.64
N SER A 157 -4.26 17.95 -41.69
CA SER A 157 -4.34 16.49 -41.61
C SER A 157 -3.16 15.95 -40.80
N ASP A 158 -1.95 16.47 -41.05
CA ASP A 158 -0.76 16.14 -40.25
C ASP A 158 -0.96 16.53 -38.78
N SER A 159 -1.48 17.74 -38.53
CA SER A 159 -1.81 18.24 -37.18
C SER A 159 -2.79 17.31 -36.45
N SER A 160 -3.81 16.81 -37.16
CA SER A 160 -4.79 15.87 -36.61
C SER A 160 -4.15 14.54 -36.23
N VAL A 161 -3.27 14.00 -37.09
CA VAL A 161 -2.54 12.75 -36.82
C VAL A 161 -1.61 12.93 -35.61
N LEU A 162 -0.81 13.99 -35.58
CA LEU A 162 0.13 14.24 -34.49
C LEU A 162 -0.59 14.49 -33.16
N SER A 163 -1.73 15.18 -33.18
CA SER A 163 -2.55 15.44 -31.99
C SER A 163 -3.08 14.14 -31.37
N VAL A 164 -3.46 13.16 -32.20
CA VAL A 164 -3.88 11.83 -31.71
C VAL A 164 -2.70 11.11 -31.04
N ILE A 165 -1.53 11.12 -31.67
CA ILE A 165 -0.31 10.53 -31.10
C ILE A 165 0.03 11.23 -29.77
N ALA A 166 -0.02 12.56 -29.72
CA ALA A 166 0.26 13.36 -28.54
C ALA A 166 -0.69 13.06 -27.37
N ALA A 167 -1.99 12.91 -27.63
CA ALA A 167 -2.96 12.54 -26.61
C ALA A 167 -2.68 11.15 -26.03
N HIS A 168 -2.37 10.15 -26.87
CA HIS A 168 -2.02 8.81 -26.41
C HIS A 168 -0.68 8.79 -25.66
N ALA A 169 0.30 9.53 -26.16
CA ALA A 169 1.60 9.71 -25.51
C ALA A 169 1.44 10.33 -24.12
N ALA A 170 0.62 11.36 -23.95
CA ALA A 170 0.36 12.00 -22.67
C ALA A 170 -0.20 11.01 -21.64
N ILE A 171 -1.15 10.16 -22.05
CA ILE A 171 -1.74 9.12 -21.19
C ILE A 171 -0.69 8.07 -20.82
N ALA A 172 0.05 7.55 -21.79
CA ALA A 172 1.05 6.50 -21.57
C ALA A 172 2.18 6.98 -20.63
N ILE A 173 2.71 8.18 -20.85
CA ILE A 173 3.74 8.79 -19.99
C ILE A 173 3.22 9.02 -18.58
N ASN A 174 1.98 9.52 -18.44
CA ASN A 174 1.35 9.69 -17.13
C ASN A 174 1.24 8.36 -16.37
N ASN A 175 0.81 7.30 -17.05
CA ASN A 175 0.68 5.97 -16.47
C ASN A 175 2.03 5.40 -16.03
N ALA A 176 3.06 5.51 -16.89
CA ALA A 176 4.42 5.07 -16.55
C ALA A 176 4.97 5.81 -15.32
N ARG A 177 4.79 7.14 -15.25
CA ARG A 177 5.19 7.96 -14.08
C ARG A 177 4.46 7.55 -12.80
N LEU A 178 3.14 7.39 -12.87
CA LEU A 178 2.33 6.96 -11.72
C LEU A 178 2.70 5.55 -11.24
N PHE A 179 2.95 4.64 -12.18
CA PHE A 179 3.37 3.28 -11.87
C PHE A 179 4.73 3.26 -11.17
N LYS A 180 5.73 3.99 -11.69
CA LYS A 180 7.06 4.11 -11.08
C LYS A 180 7.00 4.73 -9.68
N ALA A 181 6.22 5.81 -9.51
CA ALA A 181 6.00 6.45 -8.21
C ALA A 181 5.36 5.48 -7.20
N ARG A 182 4.37 4.70 -7.64
CA ARG A 182 3.73 3.68 -6.80
C ARG A 182 4.71 2.57 -6.40
N GLN A 183 5.52 2.07 -7.33
CA GLN A 183 6.53 1.06 -7.03
C GLN A 183 7.55 1.57 -6.00
N GLN A 184 8.07 2.78 -6.18
CA GLN A 184 9.01 3.40 -5.24
C GLN A 184 8.38 3.59 -3.85
N ALA A 185 7.12 4.02 -3.78
CA ALA A 185 6.41 4.15 -2.51
C ALA A 185 6.24 2.80 -1.81
N LEU A 186 5.87 1.74 -2.57
CA LEU A 186 5.74 0.39 -2.03
C LEU A 186 7.08 -0.15 -1.50
N GLU A 187 8.17 0.06 -2.24
CA GLU A 187 9.50 -0.37 -1.81
C GLU A 187 9.93 0.35 -0.54
N LYS A 188 9.69 1.67 -0.46
CA LYS A 188 9.99 2.44 0.74
C LYS A 188 9.20 1.97 1.97
N VAL A 189 7.92 1.62 1.78
CA VAL A 189 7.10 1.05 2.85
C VAL A 189 7.64 -0.31 3.29
N ARG A 190 8.04 -1.18 2.36
CA ARG A 190 8.65 -2.48 2.67
C ARG A 190 9.95 -2.35 3.45
N GLU A 191 10.87 -1.49 2.98
CA GLU A 191 12.12 -1.21 3.70
C GLU A 191 11.86 -0.72 5.13
N THR A 192 10.92 0.22 5.28
CA THR A 192 10.58 0.79 6.58
C THR A 192 9.99 -0.26 7.52
N ASN A 193 9.10 -1.12 7.01
CA ASN A 193 8.54 -2.23 7.78
C ASN A 193 9.62 -3.24 8.16
N GLN A 194 10.53 -3.61 7.25
CA GLN A 194 11.60 -4.56 7.56
C GLN A 194 12.53 -4.03 8.66
N ILE A 195 12.92 -2.76 8.58
CA ILE A 195 13.76 -2.12 9.61
C ILE A 195 13.02 -2.11 10.96
N LYS A 196 11.73 -1.77 10.96
CA LYS A 196 10.88 -1.80 12.16
C LYS A 196 10.83 -3.20 12.77
N SER A 197 10.55 -4.23 11.99
CA SER A 197 10.44 -5.62 12.45
C SER A 197 11.77 -6.15 12.99
N ASN A 198 12.88 -5.91 12.29
CA ASN A 198 14.22 -6.28 12.74
C ASN A 198 14.60 -5.62 14.08
N PHE A 199 14.31 -4.33 14.23
CA PHE A 199 14.53 -3.61 15.48
C PHE A 199 13.72 -4.21 16.63
N LEU A 200 12.43 -4.51 16.40
CA LEU A 200 11.56 -5.12 17.40
C LEU A 200 12.05 -6.51 17.82
N ALA A 201 12.51 -7.35 16.89
CA ALA A 201 13.07 -8.66 17.20
C ALA A 201 14.36 -8.56 18.01
N LEU A 202 15.31 -7.72 17.57
CA LEU A 202 16.59 -7.54 18.26
C LEU A 202 16.37 -7.00 19.68
N ALA A 203 15.54 -5.97 19.84
CA ALA A 203 15.21 -5.41 21.16
C ALA A 203 14.55 -6.46 22.06
N SER A 204 13.66 -7.31 21.50
CA SER A 204 13.01 -8.38 22.24
C SER A 204 14.01 -9.40 22.78
N HIS A 205 14.96 -9.83 21.92
CA HIS A 205 15.99 -10.80 22.29
C HIS A 205 16.95 -10.24 23.34
N GLU A 206 17.50 -9.05 23.11
CA GLU A 206 18.52 -8.45 23.98
C GLU A 206 17.97 -8.05 25.35
N LEU A 207 16.68 -7.73 25.46
CA LEU A 207 16.04 -7.44 26.75
C LEU A 207 15.58 -8.70 27.50
N ARG A 208 15.31 -9.81 26.81
CA ARG A 208 14.84 -11.06 27.44
C ARG A 208 15.91 -11.66 28.37
N THR A 209 17.17 -11.62 27.95
CA THR A 209 18.31 -12.18 28.68
C THR A 209 18.56 -11.51 30.04
N PRO A 210 18.79 -10.18 30.14
CA PRO A 210 19.01 -9.51 31.43
C PRO A 210 17.78 -9.61 32.33
N LEU A 211 16.57 -9.63 31.75
CA LEU A 211 15.35 -9.79 32.50
C LEU A 211 15.21 -11.19 33.13
N GLY A 212 15.63 -12.23 32.41
CA GLY A 212 15.72 -13.58 32.96
C GLY A 212 16.62 -13.65 34.19
N ILE A 213 17.75 -12.91 34.18
CA ILE A 213 18.66 -12.80 35.32
C ILE A 213 17.97 -12.08 36.50
N ILE A 214 17.30 -10.95 36.24
CA ILE A 214 16.55 -10.20 37.27
C ILE A 214 15.48 -11.09 37.91
N ILE A 215 14.71 -11.83 37.10
CA ILE A 215 13.69 -12.77 37.60
C ILE A 215 14.33 -13.86 38.44
N GLY A 216 15.42 -14.47 37.96
CA GLY A 216 16.12 -15.55 38.67
C GLY A 216 16.62 -15.10 40.04
N TYR A 217 17.39 -14.02 40.12
CA TYR A 217 17.90 -13.50 41.39
C TYR A 217 16.79 -13.01 42.31
N SER A 218 15.75 -12.37 41.76
CA SER A 218 14.62 -11.92 42.58
C SER A 218 13.84 -13.12 43.15
N ALA A 219 13.70 -14.22 42.41
CA ALA A 219 13.05 -15.43 42.92
C ALA A 219 13.82 -16.03 44.12
N PHE A 220 15.16 -16.11 44.02
CA PHE A 220 16.00 -16.54 45.15
C PHE A 220 15.86 -15.61 46.36
N LEU A 221 15.91 -14.30 46.15
CA LEU A 221 15.72 -13.32 47.22
C LEU A 221 14.33 -13.42 47.85
N GLN A 222 13.31 -13.82 47.10
CA GLN A 222 11.94 -13.97 47.61
C GLN A 222 11.84 -15.12 48.61
N GLU A 223 12.57 -16.21 48.36
CA GLU A 223 12.60 -17.40 49.19
C GLU A 223 13.32 -17.14 50.53
N GLU A 224 14.36 -16.29 50.51
CA GLU A 224 15.11 -15.90 51.72
C GLU A 224 14.49 -14.71 52.48
N ALA A 225 13.73 -13.85 51.81
CA ALA A 225 13.21 -12.61 52.39
C ALA A 225 12.07 -12.83 53.38
N ARG A 226 12.10 -12.09 54.50
CA ARG A 226 11.02 -12.00 55.49
C ARG A 226 10.50 -10.55 55.63
N GLY A 227 9.23 -10.40 55.98
CA GLY A 227 8.61 -9.08 56.21
C GLY A 227 8.58 -8.20 54.95
N ALA A 228 8.83 -6.89 55.12
CA ALA A 228 8.76 -5.90 54.04
C ALA A 228 9.69 -6.22 52.85
N SER A 229 10.82 -6.91 53.06
CA SER A 229 11.72 -7.31 51.97
C SER A 229 11.07 -8.28 50.97
N SER A 230 10.18 -9.15 51.44
CA SER A 230 9.42 -10.09 50.58
C SER A 230 8.44 -9.36 49.66
N GLU A 231 7.89 -8.24 50.12
CA GLU A 231 6.95 -7.42 49.34
C GLU A 231 7.66 -6.66 48.21
N HIS A 232 8.83 -6.05 48.49
CA HIS A 232 9.65 -5.39 47.47
C HIS A 232 10.10 -6.38 46.38
N VAL A 233 10.52 -7.58 46.78
CA VAL A 233 10.93 -8.62 45.84
C VAL A 233 9.74 -9.11 44.99
N LYS A 234 8.53 -9.24 45.57
CA LYS A 234 7.30 -9.52 44.82
C LYS A 234 7.02 -8.47 43.74
N HIS A 235 7.21 -7.18 44.06
CA HIS A 235 7.04 -6.11 43.08
C HIS A 235 8.05 -6.19 41.94
N VAL A 236 9.33 -6.46 42.25
CA VAL A 236 10.38 -6.64 41.22
C VAL A 236 10.07 -7.83 40.31
N LEU A 237 9.69 -8.97 40.90
CA LEU A 237 9.29 -10.16 40.14
C LEU A 237 8.09 -9.89 39.24
N GLY A 238 7.06 -9.23 39.77
CA GLY A 238 5.87 -8.87 38.99
C GLY A 238 6.20 -7.97 37.81
N ALA A 239 6.99 -6.91 38.03
CA ALA A 239 7.43 -5.99 36.97
C ALA A 239 8.28 -6.72 35.91
N ALA A 240 9.18 -7.62 36.34
CA ALA A 240 10.03 -8.37 35.44
C ALA A 240 9.24 -9.40 34.62
N SER A 241 8.30 -10.13 35.23
CA SER A 241 7.40 -11.04 34.50
C SER A 241 6.53 -10.30 33.49
N GLN A 242 6.01 -9.12 33.84
CA GLN A 242 5.24 -8.29 32.92
C GLN A 242 6.08 -7.85 31.72
N MET A 243 7.32 -7.43 31.96
CA MET A 243 8.25 -7.08 30.88
C MET A 243 8.57 -8.29 29.99
N ARG A 244 8.70 -9.50 30.56
CA ARG A 244 8.95 -10.72 29.77
C ARG A 244 7.78 -11.00 28.83
N SER A 245 6.55 -10.90 29.35
CA SER A 245 5.33 -11.06 28.55
C SER A 245 5.27 -10.05 27.39
N ILE A 246 5.65 -8.80 27.65
CA ILE A 246 5.77 -7.76 26.62
C ILE A 246 6.76 -8.16 25.51
N LEU A 247 7.95 -8.64 25.87
CA LEU A 247 8.98 -9.04 24.89
C LEU A 247 8.54 -10.25 24.07
N ASP A 248 7.83 -11.20 24.68
CA ASP A 248 7.28 -12.36 23.98
C ASP A 248 6.17 -11.96 23.01
N GLN A 249 5.32 -11.00 23.38
CA GLN A 249 4.33 -10.42 22.47
C GLN A 249 5.01 -9.69 21.31
N MET A 250 6.06 -8.89 21.55
CA MET A 250 6.81 -8.21 20.49
C MET A 250 7.45 -9.21 19.53
N ASN A 251 8.03 -10.29 20.04
CA ASN A 251 8.60 -11.36 19.20
C ASN A 251 7.55 -12.05 18.33
N ASN A 252 6.38 -12.37 18.89
CA ASN A 252 5.28 -12.96 18.14
C ASN A 252 4.76 -12.01 17.04
N LEU A 253 4.70 -10.70 17.32
CA LEU A 253 4.36 -9.71 16.31
C LEU A 253 5.39 -9.66 15.18
N THR A 254 6.69 -9.69 15.50
CA THR A 254 7.73 -9.73 14.47
C THR A 254 7.62 -10.97 13.59
N LEU A 255 7.47 -12.15 14.18
CA LEU A 255 7.34 -13.41 13.43
C LEU A 255 6.09 -13.43 12.53
N LEU A 256 4.99 -12.79 12.96
CA LEU A 256 3.81 -12.60 12.14
C LEU A 256 4.06 -11.65 10.96
N GLN A 257 4.85 -10.58 11.17
CA GLN A 257 5.13 -9.58 10.15
C GLN A 257 6.13 -10.06 9.08
N THR A 258 7.07 -10.93 9.44
CA THR A 258 8.08 -11.47 8.52
C THR A 258 7.62 -12.71 7.76
N ASP A 259 6.36 -13.16 7.95
CA ASP A 259 5.85 -14.46 7.47
C ASP A 259 6.72 -15.67 7.91
N GLU A 260 7.59 -15.49 8.90
CA GLU A 260 8.46 -16.55 9.45
C GLU A 260 7.73 -17.39 10.51
N MET A 261 6.52 -16.99 10.90
CA MET A 261 5.71 -17.75 11.85
C MET A 261 5.27 -19.09 11.24
N THR A 262 5.87 -20.16 11.72
CA THR A 262 5.46 -21.52 11.35
C THR A 262 4.12 -21.87 11.99
N MET A 263 3.13 -22.19 11.15
CA MET A 263 1.82 -22.67 11.58
C MET A 263 1.75 -24.21 11.48
N ARG A 264 1.18 -24.86 12.48
CA ARG A 264 0.99 -26.31 12.54
C ARG A 264 -0.50 -26.65 12.74
N PRO A 265 -1.35 -26.34 11.75
CA PRO A 265 -2.78 -26.58 11.89
C PRO A 265 -3.09 -28.08 11.90
N MET A 266 -3.95 -28.49 12.82
CA MET A 266 -4.43 -29.87 12.94
C MET A 266 -5.92 -29.90 13.30
N LYS A 267 -6.56 -31.05 13.10
CA LYS A 267 -7.94 -31.27 13.52
C LYS A 267 -7.99 -31.45 15.04
N ILE A 268 -8.61 -30.50 15.73
CA ILE A 268 -8.67 -30.47 17.21
C ILE A 268 -10.05 -29.96 17.68
N PRO A 269 -10.61 -30.49 18.78
CA PRO A 269 -11.79 -29.91 19.40
C PRO A 269 -11.51 -28.47 19.87
N MET A 270 -12.32 -27.52 19.42
CA MET A 270 -12.20 -26.11 19.84
C MET A 270 -12.38 -25.98 21.36
N GLN A 271 -13.22 -26.81 21.97
CA GLN A 271 -13.39 -26.85 23.41
C GLN A 271 -12.07 -27.09 24.16
N ASP A 272 -11.18 -27.95 23.64
CA ASP A 272 -9.91 -28.25 24.30
C ASP A 272 -9.02 -27.00 24.32
N ILE A 273 -8.90 -26.30 23.19
CA ILE A 273 -8.15 -25.04 23.08
C ILE A 273 -8.70 -23.98 24.04
N LEU A 274 -10.03 -23.84 24.10
CA LEU A 274 -10.66 -22.86 24.98
C LEU A 274 -10.44 -23.22 26.45
N ASN A 275 -10.53 -24.49 26.82
CA ASN A 275 -10.25 -24.94 28.18
C ASN A 275 -8.81 -24.63 28.59
N PHE A 276 -7.82 -24.85 27.72
CA PHE A 276 -6.42 -24.46 27.99
C PHE A 276 -6.29 -22.94 28.20
N ALA A 277 -6.90 -22.12 27.34
CA ALA A 277 -6.85 -20.68 27.46
C ALA A 277 -7.55 -20.17 28.75
N ILE A 278 -8.65 -20.82 29.13
CA ILE A 278 -9.38 -20.55 30.36
C ILE A 278 -8.51 -20.86 31.58
N ASP A 279 -7.87 -22.03 31.61
CA ASP A 279 -7.07 -22.49 32.74
C ASP A 279 -5.91 -21.53 33.06
N GLU A 280 -5.29 -20.92 32.04
CA GLU A 280 -4.27 -19.89 32.24
C GLU A 280 -4.80 -18.63 32.94
N ILE A 281 -6.06 -18.28 32.71
CA ILE A 281 -6.66 -17.02 33.20
C ILE A 281 -7.46 -17.21 34.50
N LYS A 282 -7.85 -18.44 34.86
CA LYS A 282 -8.62 -18.74 36.09
C LYS A 282 -8.03 -18.09 37.34
N TYR A 283 -6.71 -18.17 37.52
CA TYR A 283 -6.05 -17.58 38.69
C TYR A 283 -6.08 -16.05 38.69
N ILE A 284 -5.98 -15.42 37.52
CA ILE A 284 -6.01 -13.96 37.40
C ILE A 284 -7.43 -13.45 37.64
N ALA A 285 -8.43 -14.13 37.07
CA ALA A 285 -9.84 -13.80 37.26
C ALA A 285 -10.29 -13.92 38.72
N SER A 286 -9.88 -14.99 39.42
CA SER A 286 -10.24 -15.19 40.84
C SER A 286 -9.62 -14.14 41.77
N ARG A 287 -8.46 -13.59 41.43
CA ARG A 287 -7.85 -12.48 42.18
C ARG A 287 -8.59 -11.15 42.05
N GLN A 288 -9.44 -11.01 41.03
CA GLN A 288 -10.28 -9.82 40.78
C GLN A 288 -11.76 -10.08 41.09
N ASP A 289 -12.06 -11.19 41.80
CA ASP A 289 -13.42 -11.64 42.11
C ASP A 289 -14.33 -11.78 40.87
N LEU A 290 -13.76 -12.07 39.70
CA LEU A 290 -14.51 -12.22 38.45
C LEU A 290 -15.06 -13.64 38.31
N THR A 291 -16.29 -13.73 37.81
CA THR A 291 -16.92 -15.01 37.45
C THR A 291 -16.67 -15.33 35.98
N LEU A 292 -16.05 -16.48 35.71
CA LEU A 292 -15.91 -17.02 34.35
C LEU A 292 -17.12 -17.91 34.02
N VAL A 293 -17.86 -17.57 32.97
CA VAL A 293 -19.05 -18.30 32.51
C VAL A 293 -18.77 -18.98 31.18
N TYR A 294 -19.06 -20.28 31.10
CA TYR A 294 -18.84 -21.11 29.91
C TYR A 294 -20.16 -21.32 29.18
N ALA A 295 -20.24 -20.82 27.95
CA ALA A 295 -21.40 -20.89 27.07
C ALA A 295 -21.13 -21.80 25.86
N PHE A 296 -20.63 -23.00 26.12
CA PHE A 296 -20.44 -24.06 25.12
C PHE A 296 -20.68 -25.43 25.73
N GLU A 297 -21.21 -26.36 24.93
CA GLU A 297 -21.38 -27.76 25.34
C GLU A 297 -20.07 -28.54 25.11
N GLU A 298 -19.72 -29.43 26.06
CA GLU A 298 -18.56 -30.32 25.91
C GLU A 298 -18.79 -31.39 24.83
N LYS A 299 -20.05 -31.72 24.52
CA LYS A 299 -20.42 -32.73 23.53
C LYS A 299 -21.62 -32.26 22.69
N PRO A 300 -21.61 -32.46 21.36
CA PRO A 300 -20.52 -33.06 20.57
C PRO A 300 -19.32 -32.10 20.38
N PRO A 301 -18.09 -32.63 20.24
CA PRO A 301 -16.89 -31.81 20.04
C PRO A 301 -16.97 -31.02 18.74
N LEU A 302 -16.62 -29.74 18.81
CA LEU A 302 -16.58 -28.82 17.68
C LEU A 302 -15.17 -28.85 17.08
N PHE A 303 -14.94 -29.75 16.12
CA PHE A 303 -13.62 -29.87 15.48
C PHE A 303 -13.32 -28.68 14.56
N ALA A 304 -12.23 -27.97 14.84
CA ALA A 304 -11.65 -26.96 13.97
C ALA A 304 -10.34 -27.47 13.36
N PHE A 305 -9.95 -26.93 12.21
CA PHE A 305 -8.61 -27.11 11.66
C PHE A 305 -7.76 -25.90 12.04
N ALA A 306 -7.04 -26.02 13.15
CA ALA A 306 -6.32 -24.90 13.76
C ALA A 306 -5.03 -25.38 14.43
N ASP A 307 -4.06 -24.47 14.57
CA ASP A 307 -2.85 -24.64 15.36
C ASP A 307 -3.21 -24.47 16.84
N PRO A 308 -3.07 -25.51 17.68
CA PRO A 308 -3.49 -25.45 19.08
C PRO A 308 -2.75 -24.38 19.88
N GLU A 309 -1.44 -24.27 19.70
CA GLU A 309 -0.60 -23.33 20.47
C GLU A 309 -0.93 -21.88 20.09
N LYS A 310 -0.97 -21.59 18.78
CA LYS A 310 -1.26 -20.23 18.28
C LYS A 310 -2.69 -19.80 18.58
N THR A 311 -3.64 -20.72 18.48
CA THR A 311 -5.04 -20.43 18.78
C THR A 311 -5.25 -20.22 20.28
N THR A 312 -4.59 -21.02 21.13
CA THR A 312 -4.59 -20.81 22.59
C THR A 312 -4.05 -19.43 22.93
N LEU A 313 -2.90 -19.05 22.39
CA LEU A 313 -2.30 -17.72 22.57
C LEU A 313 -3.26 -16.57 22.16
N ALA A 314 -3.95 -16.72 21.02
CA ALA A 314 -4.91 -15.74 20.56
C ALA A 314 -6.05 -15.55 21.58
N PHE A 315 -6.59 -16.62 22.13
CA PHE A 315 -7.67 -16.56 23.12
C PHE A 315 -7.20 -16.12 24.51
N VAL A 316 -6.01 -16.53 24.96
CA VAL A 316 -5.40 -16.02 26.20
C VAL A 316 -5.28 -14.50 26.15
N ASN A 317 -4.87 -13.93 25.02
CA ASN A 317 -4.83 -12.47 24.83
C ASN A 317 -6.22 -11.82 24.92
N LEU A 318 -7.26 -12.42 24.31
CA LEU A 318 -8.63 -11.92 24.39
C LEU A 318 -9.18 -11.99 25.83
N LEU A 319 -8.97 -13.11 26.51
CA LEU A 319 -9.40 -13.33 27.88
C LEU A 319 -8.69 -12.42 28.88
N THR A 320 -7.38 -12.23 28.72
CA THR A 320 -6.61 -11.29 29.53
C THR A 320 -7.17 -9.88 29.38
N ASN A 321 -7.53 -9.46 28.17
CA ASN A 321 -8.17 -8.16 27.95
C ASN A 321 -9.55 -8.09 28.60
N ALA A 322 -10.38 -9.12 28.43
CA ALA A 322 -11.72 -9.19 29.03
C ALA A 322 -11.65 -9.08 30.56
N VAL A 323 -10.76 -9.84 31.21
CA VAL A 323 -10.52 -9.77 32.66
C VAL A 323 -10.03 -8.39 33.07
N ARG A 324 -9.00 -7.88 32.39
CA ARG A 324 -8.36 -6.61 32.73
C ARG A 324 -9.27 -5.38 32.63
N PHE A 325 -10.22 -5.38 31.69
CA PHE A 325 -11.14 -4.26 31.46
C PHE A 325 -12.54 -4.50 32.02
N SER A 326 -12.78 -5.64 32.69
CA SER A 326 -13.98 -5.90 33.48
C SER A 326 -13.98 -5.09 34.76
N ASN A 327 -15.19 -4.86 35.29
CA ASN A 327 -15.35 -4.28 36.62
C ASN A 327 -15.17 -5.37 37.68
N ASP A 328 -14.68 -5.02 38.88
CA ASP A 328 -14.55 -5.95 40.01
C ASP A 328 -15.90 -6.62 40.32
N GLY A 329 -15.89 -7.94 40.55
CA GLY A 329 -17.13 -8.72 40.75
C GLY A 329 -17.95 -8.95 39.46
N GLY A 330 -17.43 -8.55 38.31
CA GLY A 330 -18.04 -8.73 36.99
C GLY A 330 -18.00 -10.18 36.47
N GLU A 331 -18.52 -10.34 35.26
CA GLU A 331 -18.62 -11.63 34.58
C GLU A 331 -17.93 -11.56 33.22
N VAL A 332 -17.13 -12.58 32.91
CA VAL A 332 -16.56 -12.80 31.58
C VAL A 332 -17.12 -14.12 31.03
N THR A 333 -17.82 -14.03 29.91
CA THR A 333 -18.47 -15.18 29.27
C THR A 333 -17.65 -15.62 28.05
N ILE A 334 -17.45 -16.93 27.91
CA ILE A 334 -16.71 -17.53 26.80
C ILE A 334 -17.59 -18.58 26.17
N GLY A 335 -17.84 -18.48 24.87
CA GLY A 335 -18.73 -19.40 24.17
C GLY A 335 -18.20 -19.82 22.83
N ALA A 336 -18.71 -20.96 22.36
CA ALA A 336 -18.41 -21.51 21.05
C ALA A 336 -19.66 -22.20 20.50
N VAL A 337 -19.97 -21.94 19.23
CA VAL A 337 -21.12 -22.53 18.55
C VAL A 337 -20.77 -22.84 17.09
N LYS A 338 -21.30 -23.94 16.58
CA LYS A 338 -21.21 -24.26 15.15
C LYS A 338 -22.20 -23.38 14.36
N GLN A 339 -21.71 -22.68 13.35
CA GLN A 339 -22.52 -21.93 12.39
C GLN A 339 -22.13 -22.35 10.97
N ASP A 340 -23.03 -23.07 10.29
CA ASP A 340 -22.82 -23.58 8.93
C ASP A 340 -21.48 -24.33 8.75
N LYS A 341 -20.56 -23.73 7.99
CA LYS A 341 -19.20 -24.22 7.69
C LYS A 341 -18.13 -23.63 8.61
N HIS A 342 -18.51 -23.06 9.74
CA HIS A 342 -17.61 -22.39 10.65
C HIS A 342 -17.92 -22.70 12.13
N ILE A 343 -16.95 -22.43 12.99
CA ILE A 343 -17.13 -22.35 14.43
C ILE A 343 -16.99 -20.88 14.81
N LEU A 344 -18.05 -20.32 15.40
CA LEU A 344 -18.04 -19.00 16.00
C LEU A 344 -17.65 -19.16 17.47
N VAL A 345 -16.59 -18.48 17.87
CA VAL A 345 -16.15 -18.38 19.26
C VAL A 345 -16.27 -16.93 19.69
N TRP A 346 -16.68 -16.67 20.93
CA TRP A 346 -16.72 -15.32 21.47
C TRP A 346 -16.22 -15.24 22.90
N VAL A 347 -15.66 -14.08 23.24
CA VAL A 347 -15.28 -13.67 24.59
C VAL A 347 -16.02 -12.37 24.88
N GLN A 348 -16.87 -12.37 25.89
CA GLN A 348 -17.69 -11.24 26.29
C GLN A 348 -17.33 -10.78 27.70
N ASP A 349 -17.12 -9.47 27.87
CA ASP A 349 -16.99 -8.82 29.18
C ASP A 349 -18.13 -7.84 29.42
N LYS A 350 -18.43 -7.56 30.70
CA LYS A 350 -19.36 -6.50 31.14
C LYS A 350 -18.61 -5.24 31.61
N GLY A 351 -17.46 -4.96 30.99
CA GLY A 351 -16.52 -3.92 31.38
C GLY A 351 -16.79 -2.55 30.79
N LYS A 352 -15.70 -1.77 30.62
CA LYS A 352 -15.73 -0.37 30.15
C LYS A 352 -16.33 -0.17 28.75
N GLY A 353 -16.42 -1.21 27.92
CA GLY A 353 -16.89 -1.11 26.54
C GLY A 353 -15.96 -0.31 25.61
N ILE A 354 -16.29 -0.31 24.32
CA ILE A 354 -15.49 0.32 23.26
C ILE A 354 -16.37 1.29 22.46
N PRO A 355 -15.96 2.55 22.25
CA PRO A 355 -16.66 3.49 21.38
C PRO A 355 -16.75 2.98 19.93
N ALA A 356 -17.87 3.23 19.25
CA ALA A 356 -18.14 2.72 17.91
C ALA A 356 -17.07 3.12 16.86
N ASP A 357 -16.56 4.35 16.95
CA ASP A 357 -15.48 4.88 16.09
C ASP A 357 -14.11 4.21 16.32
N LYS A 358 -13.99 3.43 17.40
CA LYS A 358 -12.75 2.76 17.82
C LYS A 358 -12.78 1.23 17.63
N LEU A 359 -13.94 0.63 17.37
CA LEU A 359 -14.10 -0.83 17.26
C LEU A 359 -13.19 -1.50 16.21
N GLN A 360 -12.89 -0.81 15.11
CA GLN A 360 -11.95 -1.32 14.11
C GLN A 360 -10.49 -1.05 14.52
N LYS A 361 -10.25 0.10 15.13
CA LYS A 361 -8.90 0.57 15.51
C LYS A 361 -8.29 -0.23 16.64
N VAL A 362 -9.08 -0.89 17.50
CA VAL A 362 -8.54 -1.69 18.61
C VAL A 362 -7.67 -2.88 18.18
N PHE A 363 -7.74 -3.29 16.91
CA PHE A 363 -6.86 -4.30 16.34
C PHE A 363 -5.61 -3.73 15.66
N GLU A 364 -5.44 -2.40 15.61
CA GLU A 364 -4.24 -1.75 15.09
C GLU A 364 -3.08 -1.90 16.09
N GLU A 365 -1.87 -2.02 15.56
CA GLU A 365 -0.66 -2.16 16.36
C GLU A 365 -0.43 -0.93 17.25
N PHE A 366 -0.11 -1.17 18.51
CA PHE A 366 0.18 -0.12 19.51
C PHE A 366 -1.02 0.80 19.81
N TYR A 367 -2.19 0.52 19.26
CA TYR A 367 -3.37 1.34 19.47
C TYR A 367 -3.96 1.10 20.86
N GLN A 368 -4.31 2.19 21.53
CA GLN A 368 -4.93 2.19 22.86
C GLN A 368 -5.98 3.29 22.94
N ILE A 369 -7.09 3.01 23.63
CA ILE A 369 -8.23 3.93 23.74
C ILE A 369 -7.90 5.11 24.67
N GLU A 370 -7.15 4.87 25.76
CA GLU A 370 -6.73 5.88 26.74
C GLU A 370 -5.27 6.33 26.46
N PRO A 371 -4.99 7.65 26.47
CA PRO A 371 -3.64 8.18 26.28
C PRO A 371 -2.68 7.80 27.43
N PRO A 372 -1.36 7.79 27.19
CA PRO A 372 -0.33 7.32 28.13
C PRO A 372 -0.42 7.82 29.57
N ASN A 373 -0.86 9.06 29.75
CA ASN A 373 -0.80 9.78 31.02
C ASN A 373 -2.06 9.64 31.88
N THR A 374 -3.14 9.03 31.36
CA THR A 374 -4.42 8.88 32.09
C THR A 374 -4.75 7.41 32.38
N ARG A 375 -3.77 6.51 32.21
CA ARG A 375 -3.98 5.05 32.26
C ARG A 375 -4.17 4.54 33.68
N SER A 376 -5.22 3.75 33.90
CA SER A 376 -5.35 2.90 35.09
C SER A 376 -4.69 1.51 34.91
N TYR A 377 -4.43 1.09 33.66
CA TYR A 377 -3.87 -0.23 33.37
C TYR A 377 -2.77 -0.18 32.30
N GLY A 378 -1.68 -0.95 32.49
CA GLY A 378 -0.52 -1.00 31.58
C GLY A 378 -0.56 -2.10 30.51
N GLY A 379 -0.18 -1.79 29.26
CA GLY A 379 -0.01 -2.74 28.15
C GLY A 379 0.54 -2.04 26.90
N LEU A 380 1.09 -2.81 25.95
CA LEU A 380 1.69 -2.26 24.72
C LEU A 380 0.68 -1.95 23.60
N GLY A 381 -0.54 -2.50 23.66
CA GLY A 381 -1.53 -2.37 22.57
C GLY A 381 -1.26 -3.30 21.39
N ILE A 382 -0.55 -4.42 21.62
CA ILE A 382 -0.21 -5.40 20.57
C ILE A 382 -0.96 -6.74 20.72
N GLY A 383 -1.61 -7.00 21.86
CA GLY A 383 -2.29 -8.27 22.11
C GLY A 383 -3.41 -8.57 21.11
N LEU A 384 -4.26 -7.58 20.82
CA LEU A 384 -5.37 -7.73 19.87
C LEU A 384 -4.89 -7.84 18.42
N SER A 385 -3.85 -7.11 18.03
CA SER A 385 -3.27 -7.22 16.69
C SER A 385 -2.62 -8.60 16.47
N ILE A 386 -1.96 -9.16 17.50
CA ILE A 386 -1.44 -10.53 17.48
C ILE A 386 -2.60 -11.54 17.38
N SER A 387 -3.64 -11.42 18.21
CA SER A 387 -4.81 -12.32 18.11
C SER A 387 -5.43 -12.30 16.72
N LYS A 388 -5.55 -11.11 16.11
CA LYS A 388 -6.02 -10.96 14.73
C LYS A 388 -5.13 -11.67 13.73
N GLY A 389 -3.82 -11.40 13.76
CA GLY A 389 -2.87 -12.07 12.86
C GLY A 389 -2.90 -13.59 13.00
N LEU A 390 -2.90 -14.12 14.23
CA LEU A 390 -2.93 -15.57 14.49
C LEU A 390 -4.21 -16.24 13.98
N ILE A 391 -5.37 -15.58 14.08
CA ILE A 391 -6.66 -16.11 13.61
C ILE A 391 -6.75 -16.01 12.08
N GLU A 392 -6.36 -14.87 11.50
CA GLU A 392 -6.43 -14.64 10.05
C GLU A 392 -5.43 -15.51 9.28
N SER A 393 -4.23 -15.77 9.81
CA SER A 393 -3.25 -16.69 9.22
C SER A 393 -3.74 -18.15 9.15
N GLN A 394 -4.82 -18.48 9.85
CA GLN A 394 -5.48 -19.80 9.81
C GLN A 394 -6.74 -19.80 8.93
N GLY A 395 -7.00 -18.71 8.20
CA GLY A 395 -8.21 -18.53 7.39
C GLY A 395 -9.45 -18.18 8.20
N GLY A 396 -9.29 -17.77 9.46
CA GLY A 396 -10.36 -17.27 10.30
C GLY A 396 -10.63 -15.77 10.11
N LYS A 397 -11.59 -15.25 10.90
CA LYS A 397 -11.87 -13.80 11.00
C LYS A 397 -12.07 -13.42 12.45
N ILE A 398 -11.69 -12.21 12.84
CA ILE A 398 -11.97 -11.66 14.18
C ILE A 398 -12.56 -10.25 14.09
N TRP A 399 -13.47 -9.91 15.00
CA TRP A 399 -13.99 -8.56 15.15
C TRP A 399 -14.45 -8.30 16.58
N ALA A 400 -14.76 -7.05 16.90
CA ALA A 400 -15.28 -6.63 18.19
C ALA A 400 -16.66 -5.98 18.02
N GLU A 401 -17.53 -6.19 19.00
CA GLU A 401 -18.84 -5.56 19.12
C GLU A 401 -18.97 -4.94 20.52
N SER A 402 -19.52 -3.73 20.61
CA SER A 402 -19.81 -3.06 21.88
C SER A 402 -20.93 -2.05 21.65
N GLU A 403 -21.87 -1.96 22.60
CA GLU A 403 -22.93 -0.94 22.59
C GLU A 403 -22.44 0.44 23.07
N GLY A 404 -21.14 0.58 23.34
CA GLY A 404 -20.50 1.81 23.79
C GLY A 404 -19.98 1.72 25.23
N LEU A 405 -19.62 2.88 25.78
CA LEU A 405 -18.98 2.97 27.09
C LEU A 405 -19.89 2.45 28.22
N GLY A 406 -19.33 1.62 29.09
CA GLY A 406 -19.99 1.00 30.24
C GLY A 406 -20.94 -0.17 29.90
N LYS A 407 -20.99 -0.61 28.64
CA LYS A 407 -21.86 -1.71 28.18
C LYS A 407 -21.12 -3.03 27.94
N GLY A 408 -19.82 -3.07 28.21
CA GLY A 408 -18.99 -4.23 27.92
C GLY A 408 -18.64 -4.40 26.45
N THR A 409 -17.89 -5.45 26.16
CA THR A 409 -17.37 -5.75 24.81
C THR A 409 -17.55 -7.23 24.52
N THR A 410 -17.82 -7.57 23.26
CA THR A 410 -17.78 -8.95 22.77
C THR A 410 -16.77 -9.04 21.63
N PHE A 411 -15.70 -9.78 21.84
CA PHE A 411 -14.77 -10.18 20.77
C PHE A 411 -15.26 -11.49 20.16
N LYS A 412 -15.37 -11.56 18.84
CA LYS A 412 -15.84 -12.74 18.10
C LYS A 412 -14.78 -13.20 17.12
N ALA A 413 -14.56 -14.50 17.05
CA ALA A 413 -13.64 -15.15 16.14
C ALA A 413 -14.34 -16.28 15.39
N LEU A 414 -14.14 -16.35 14.08
CA LEU A 414 -14.71 -17.35 13.19
C LEU A 414 -13.59 -18.26 12.69
N PHE A 415 -13.75 -19.58 12.84
CA PHE A 415 -12.83 -20.59 12.34
C PHE A 415 -13.49 -21.46 11.27
N PRO A 416 -12.81 -21.76 10.15
CA PRO A 416 -13.35 -22.64 9.13
C PRO A 416 -13.40 -24.10 9.62
N LEU A 417 -14.52 -24.78 9.35
CA LEU A 417 -14.61 -26.23 9.40
C LEU A 417 -14.00 -26.76 8.09
N ARG A 418 -12.70 -27.05 8.08
CA ARG A 418 -12.12 -27.81 6.96
C ARG A 418 -12.43 -29.29 7.20
N GLU A 419 -13.15 -29.90 6.25
CA GLU A 419 -13.54 -31.32 6.27
C GLU A 419 -12.32 -32.26 6.36
#